data_AF-A0A7J4F990-F1
#
_entry.id   AF-A0A7J4F990-F1
#
_cell.length_a   1.000
_cell.length_b   1.000
_cell.length_c   1.000
_cell.angle_alpha   90.00
_cell.angle_beta   90.00
_cell.angle_gamma   90.00
#
_symmetry.space_group_name_H-M   'P 1'
#
loop_
_entity.id
_entity.type
_entity.pdbx_description
1 polymer ?
#
loop_
_entity_poly.entity_id
_entity_poly.type
_entity_poly.pdbx_seq_one_letter_code
_entity_poly.pdbx_strand_id
1 'polypeptide(L)'
;MSDEPPLRRCEEHGYFRGITCPVCGSDGRYLMSGEELAHVGRIMAGILRHFPEKFDVELDEHGWADVDRLVEAIREQRVALHWLKPHHLQAIVDTDPKGRYQIEEGRIRATYGHTIDVHLDHPTDTVPERLYYPTTAAEVEFLFENGL
;
A
#
# COMPACT_ATOMS: atom_id res chain seq x y z
N MET A 1 -19.71 1.37 3.48
CA MET A 1 -19.21 0.46 2.43
C MET A 1 -18.10 1.20 1.71
N SER A 2 -16.99 0.54 1.36
CA SER A 2 -15.88 1.21 0.67
C SER A 2 -16.34 1.62 -0.74
N ASP A 3 -16.25 2.91 -1.08
CA ASP A 3 -16.49 3.44 -2.44
C ASP A 3 -15.29 3.21 -3.37
N GLU A 4 -14.35 2.36 -2.96
CA GLU A 4 -13.18 2.03 -3.77
C GLU A 4 -13.61 1.27 -5.04
N PRO A 5 -13.21 1.71 -6.24
CA PRO A 5 -13.48 0.97 -7.47
C PRO A 5 -12.80 -0.41 -7.49
N PRO A 6 -13.33 -1.40 -8.23
CA PRO A 6 -12.71 -2.71 -8.35
C PRO A 6 -11.34 -2.62 -9.06
N LEU A 7 -10.48 -3.58 -8.78
CA LEU A 7 -9.17 -3.69 -9.41
C LEU A 7 -9.21 -4.71 -10.55
N ARG A 8 -8.67 -4.30 -11.70
CA ARG A 8 -8.68 -5.08 -12.94
C ARG A 8 -7.35 -4.97 -13.67
N ARG A 9 -7.15 -5.81 -14.69
CA ARG A 9 -5.97 -5.79 -15.57
C ARG A 9 -6.41 -5.72 -17.02
N CYS A 10 -5.96 -4.70 -17.74
CA CYS A 10 -5.97 -4.66 -19.19
C CYS A 10 -4.78 -5.47 -19.71
N GLU A 11 -4.97 -6.24 -20.77
CA GLU A 11 -3.88 -7.03 -21.37
C GLU A 11 -2.77 -6.15 -21.95
N GLU A 12 -3.15 -4.99 -22.51
CA GLU A 12 -2.23 -4.05 -23.16
C GLU A 12 -1.70 -2.97 -22.21
N HIS A 13 -2.54 -2.44 -21.32
CA HIS A 13 -2.24 -1.24 -20.53
C HIS A 13 -1.98 -1.52 -19.03
N GLY A 14 -1.97 -2.78 -18.60
CA GLY A 14 -1.65 -3.15 -17.22
C GLY A 14 -2.80 -2.98 -16.23
N TYR A 15 -2.48 -2.81 -14.94
CA TYR A 15 -3.47 -2.73 -13.87
C TYR A 15 -4.19 -1.40 -13.83
N PHE A 16 -5.48 -1.43 -13.49
CA PHE A 16 -6.27 -0.22 -13.31
C PHE A 16 -7.37 -0.43 -12.27
N ARG A 17 -7.79 0.68 -11.67
CA ARG A 17 -8.95 0.76 -10.77
C ARG A 17 -10.14 1.28 -11.56
N GLY A 18 -11.21 0.50 -11.66
CA GLY A 18 -12.41 0.85 -12.42
C GLY A 18 -13.07 -0.33 -13.12
N ILE A 19 -14.16 -0.03 -13.84
CA ILE A 19 -14.92 -1.04 -14.59
C ILE A 19 -14.28 -1.30 -15.96
N THR A 20 -13.81 -0.24 -16.63
CA THR A 20 -13.16 -0.29 -17.95
C THR A 20 -11.78 0.35 -17.90
N CYS A 21 -10.88 -0.13 -18.78
CA CYS A 21 -9.54 0.40 -18.93
C CYS A 21 -9.62 1.89 -19.34
N PRO A 22 -8.94 2.80 -18.63
CA PRO A 22 -9.01 4.24 -18.92
C PRO A 22 -8.33 4.63 -20.24
N VAL A 23 -7.57 3.72 -20.86
CA VAL A 23 -6.83 3.99 -22.11
C VAL A 23 -7.59 3.49 -23.33
N CYS A 24 -7.97 2.21 -23.36
CA CYS A 24 -8.62 1.60 -24.53
C CYS A 24 -10.10 1.24 -24.34
N GLY A 25 -10.65 1.42 -23.14
CA GLY A 25 -12.06 1.13 -22.85
C GLY A 25 -12.40 -0.37 -22.68
N SER A 26 -11.43 -1.28 -22.77
CA SER A 26 -11.67 -2.72 -22.54
C SER A 26 -12.13 -2.99 -21.11
N ASP A 27 -13.05 -3.93 -20.89
CA ASP A 27 -13.47 -4.36 -19.55
C ASP A 27 -12.30 -4.90 -18.69
N GLY A 28 -11.28 -5.47 -19.33
CA GLY A 28 -10.14 -6.10 -18.68
C GLY A 28 -10.52 -7.34 -17.86
N ARG A 29 -9.50 -8.01 -17.32
CA ARG A 29 -9.67 -9.15 -16.41
C ARG A 29 -9.90 -8.65 -14.99
N TYR A 30 -10.93 -9.18 -14.34
CA TYR A 30 -11.19 -8.95 -12.92
C TYR A 30 -10.09 -9.53 -12.02
N LEU A 31 -9.64 -8.76 -11.03
CA LEU A 31 -8.72 -9.23 -9.98
C LEU A 31 -9.42 -9.30 -8.62
N MET A 32 -10.00 -8.19 -8.17
CA MET A 32 -10.69 -8.10 -6.87
C MET A 32 -11.67 -6.93 -6.82
N SER A 33 -12.60 -7.00 -5.89
CA SER A 33 -13.59 -5.96 -5.62
C SER A 33 -12.96 -4.80 -4.86
N GLY A 34 -13.65 -3.66 -4.82
CA GLY A 34 -13.23 -2.51 -4.00
C GLY A 34 -13.19 -2.81 -2.51
N GLU A 35 -14.09 -3.66 -2.03
CA GLU A 35 -14.12 -4.09 -0.63
C GLU A 35 -12.91 -4.97 -0.30
N GLU A 36 -12.59 -5.94 -1.16
CA GLU A 36 -11.39 -6.76 -1.02
C GLU A 36 -10.13 -5.92 -1.09
N LEU A 37 -10.04 -4.99 -2.03
CA LEU A 37 -8.92 -4.04 -2.16
C LEU A 37 -8.72 -3.23 -0.87
N ALA A 38 -9.77 -2.62 -0.33
CA ALA A 38 -9.71 -1.86 0.91
C ALA A 38 -9.36 -2.75 2.12
N HIS A 39 -9.82 -4.01 2.13
CA HIS A 39 -9.51 -4.94 3.20
C HIS A 39 -8.04 -5.38 3.15
N VAL A 40 -7.55 -5.82 1.99
CA VAL A 40 -6.13 -6.19 1.80
C VAL A 40 -5.23 -5.01 2.09
N GLY A 41 -5.59 -3.80 1.63
CA GLY A 41 -4.82 -2.59 1.91
C GLY A 41 -4.70 -2.25 3.39
N ARG A 42 -5.74 -2.50 4.20
CA ARG A 42 -5.69 -2.35 5.67
C ARG A 42 -4.77 -3.38 6.33
N ILE A 43 -4.79 -4.63 5.84
CA ILE A 43 -3.91 -5.69 6.34
C ILE A 43 -2.45 -5.36 6.01
N MET A 44 -2.17 -4.96 4.76
CA MET A 44 -0.83 -4.53 4.34
C MET A 44 -0.32 -3.37 5.20
N ALA A 45 -1.15 -2.35 5.46
CA ALA A 45 -0.77 -1.25 6.34
C ALA A 45 -0.45 -1.75 7.76
N GLY A 46 -1.23 -2.69 8.29
CA GLY A 46 -0.96 -3.30 9.59
C GLY A 46 0.39 -4.01 9.64
N ILE A 47 0.64 -4.91 8.69
CA ILE A 47 1.86 -5.72 8.65
C ILE A 47 3.08 -4.84 8.39
N LEU A 48 3.05 -4.03 7.32
CA LEU A 48 4.22 -3.30 6.84
C LEU A 48 4.55 -2.06 7.67
N ARG A 49 3.67 -1.62 8.59
CA ARG A 49 3.90 -0.38 9.37
C ARG A 49 3.87 -0.54 10.87
N HIS A 50 3.21 -1.56 11.39
CA HIS A 50 2.82 -1.55 12.81
C HIS A 50 3.10 -2.85 13.55
N PHE A 51 2.82 -4.00 12.96
CA PHE A 51 2.87 -5.29 13.67
C PHE A 51 3.24 -6.47 12.75
N PRO A 52 4.40 -6.45 12.07
CA PRO A 52 4.84 -7.53 11.20
C PRO A 52 4.95 -8.88 11.94
N GLU A 53 5.35 -8.85 13.21
CA GLU A 53 5.51 -10.02 14.08
C GLU A 53 4.19 -10.77 14.33
N LYS A 54 3.05 -10.06 14.31
CA LYS A 54 1.73 -10.71 14.46
C LYS A 54 1.38 -11.60 13.29
N PHE A 55 2.05 -11.43 12.15
CA PHE A 55 1.83 -12.18 10.92
C PHE A 55 3.02 -13.08 10.56
N ASP A 56 4.01 -13.21 11.45
CA ASP A 56 5.25 -13.95 11.17
C ASP A 56 5.96 -13.46 9.90
N VAL A 57 5.90 -12.15 9.66
CA VAL A 57 6.60 -11.47 8.57
C VAL A 57 7.81 -10.76 9.15
N GLU A 58 8.97 -10.95 8.53
CA GLU A 58 10.18 -10.20 8.86
C GLU A 58 10.33 -9.01 7.91
N LEU A 59 10.70 -7.86 8.48
CA LEU A 59 11.10 -6.67 7.73
C LEU A 59 12.59 -6.42 7.96
N ASP A 60 13.31 -6.06 6.91
CA ASP A 60 14.69 -5.59 7.06
C ASP A 60 14.75 -4.17 7.65
N GLU A 61 15.97 -3.66 7.87
CA GLU A 61 16.20 -2.33 8.44
C GLU A 61 15.58 -1.19 7.62
N HIS A 62 15.29 -1.42 6.33
CA HIS A 62 14.68 -0.48 5.41
C HIS A 62 13.18 -0.73 5.19
N GLY A 63 12.59 -1.68 5.94
CA GLY A 63 11.17 -2.03 5.92
C GLY A 63 10.75 -3.02 4.84
N TRP A 64 11.68 -3.67 4.14
CA TRP A 64 11.35 -4.64 3.08
C TRP A 64 10.98 -6.01 3.63
N ALA A 65 9.90 -6.58 3.09
CA ALA A 65 9.52 -7.98 3.22
C ALA A 65 9.54 -8.67 1.85
N ASP A 66 9.69 -10.00 1.84
CA ASP A 66 9.45 -10.82 0.66
C ASP A 66 7.95 -10.85 0.29
N VAL A 67 7.62 -10.63 -1.00
CA VAL A 67 6.23 -10.55 -1.47
C VAL A 67 5.52 -11.90 -1.33
N ASP A 68 6.19 -13.01 -1.63
CA ASP A 68 5.61 -14.34 -1.53
C ASP A 68 5.30 -14.68 -0.06
N ARG A 69 6.24 -14.41 0.85
CA ARG A 69 6.04 -14.57 2.31
C ARG A 69 4.87 -13.72 2.81
N LEU A 70 4.77 -12.46 2.39
CA LEU A 70 3.66 -11.59 2.79
C LEU A 70 2.31 -12.16 2.32
N VAL A 71 2.22 -12.67 1.10
CA VAL A 71 0.99 -13.29 0.59
C VAL A 71 0.64 -14.56 1.38
N GLU A 72 1.62 -15.41 1.66
CA GLU A 72 1.43 -16.62 2.48
C GLU A 72 0.90 -16.26 3.88
N ALA A 73 1.56 -15.33 4.58
CA ALA A 73 1.16 -14.86 5.90
C ALA A 73 -0.28 -14.32 5.94
N ILE A 74 -0.68 -13.54 4.93
CA ILE A 74 -2.06 -13.03 4.83
C ILE A 74 -3.06 -14.18 4.65
N ARG A 75 -2.75 -15.15 3.80
CA ARG A 75 -3.64 -16.29 3.49
C ARG A 75 -3.84 -17.19 4.70
N GLU A 76 -2.77 -17.46 5.46
CA GLU A 76 -2.82 -18.30 6.66
C GLU A 76 -3.72 -17.69 7.74
N GLN A 77 -3.66 -16.38 7.90
CA GLN A 77 -4.46 -15.69 8.90
C GLN A 77 -5.88 -15.34 8.45
N ARG A 78 -6.14 -15.31 7.15
CA ARG A 78 -7.42 -14.89 6.57
C ARG A 78 -7.83 -15.85 5.46
N VAL A 79 -8.50 -16.94 5.86
CA VAL A 79 -9.00 -17.99 4.94
C VAL A 79 -9.85 -17.43 3.79
N ALA A 80 -10.59 -16.35 4.02
CA ALA A 80 -11.38 -15.67 2.97
C ALA A 80 -10.50 -15.11 1.82
N LEU A 81 -9.21 -14.87 2.08
CA LEU A 81 -8.23 -14.34 1.12
C LEU A 81 -7.34 -15.44 0.50
N HIS A 82 -7.75 -16.72 0.56
CA HIS A 82 -6.97 -17.84 0.00
C HIS A 82 -6.60 -17.69 -1.49
N TRP A 83 -7.34 -16.87 -2.24
CA TRP A 83 -7.11 -16.55 -3.66
C TRP A 83 -5.99 -15.53 -3.90
N LEU A 84 -5.50 -14.85 -2.85
CA LEU A 84 -4.45 -13.85 -2.95
C LEU A 84 -3.16 -14.45 -3.51
N LYS A 85 -2.44 -13.66 -4.30
CA LYS A 85 -1.25 -14.04 -5.08
C LYS A 85 -0.33 -12.82 -5.21
N PRO A 86 0.97 -12.98 -5.46
CA PRO A 86 1.92 -11.86 -5.58
C PRO A 86 1.47 -10.75 -6.53
N HIS A 87 0.95 -11.12 -7.71
CA HIS A 87 0.48 -10.16 -8.70
C HIS A 87 -0.72 -9.32 -8.25
N HIS A 88 -1.47 -9.77 -7.25
CA HIS A 88 -2.52 -8.97 -6.64
C HIS A 88 -1.92 -7.83 -5.81
N LEU A 89 -0.84 -8.09 -5.05
CA LEU A 89 -0.12 -7.03 -4.33
C LEU A 89 0.56 -6.07 -5.31
N GLN A 90 1.15 -6.59 -6.39
CA GLN A 90 1.67 -5.75 -7.48
C GLN A 90 0.59 -4.81 -8.03
N ALA A 91 -0.60 -5.31 -8.32
CA ALA A 91 -1.71 -4.50 -8.82
C ALA A 91 -2.16 -3.42 -7.81
N ILE A 92 -2.11 -3.71 -6.50
CA ILE A 92 -2.40 -2.73 -5.45
C ILE A 92 -1.37 -1.59 -5.47
N VAL A 93 -0.08 -1.96 -5.54
CA VAL A 93 1.06 -1.03 -5.56
C VAL A 93 1.03 -0.16 -6.81
N ASP A 94 0.92 -0.77 -8.00
CA ASP A 94 0.93 -0.08 -9.30
C ASP A 94 -0.22 0.93 -9.46
N THR A 95 -1.31 0.72 -8.74
CA THR A 95 -2.50 1.58 -8.82
C THR A 95 -2.73 2.42 -7.58
N ASP A 96 -1.82 2.44 -6.60
CA ASP A 96 -1.98 3.26 -5.41
C ASP A 96 -1.71 4.75 -5.70
N PRO A 97 -2.74 5.61 -5.73
CA PRO A 97 -2.55 7.03 -6.03
C PRO A 97 -1.73 7.77 -4.96
N LYS A 98 -1.57 7.19 -3.77
CA LYS A 98 -0.79 7.79 -2.68
C LYS A 98 0.64 7.26 -2.59
N GLY A 99 1.00 6.28 -3.42
CA GLY A 99 2.31 5.64 -3.38
C GLY A 99 2.68 5.13 -1.98
N ARG A 100 1.73 4.51 -1.24
CA ARG A 100 1.95 4.02 0.13
C ARG A 100 2.91 2.86 0.22
N TYR A 101 3.12 2.18 -0.90
CA TYR A 101 3.85 0.93 -1.00
C TYR A 101 4.73 0.98 -2.25
N GLN A 102 5.80 0.21 -2.23
CA GLN A 102 6.64 -0.02 -3.40
C GLN A 102 7.07 -1.49 -3.45
N ILE A 103 7.27 -2.00 -4.67
CA ILE A 103 7.82 -3.33 -4.92
C ILE A 103 9.07 -3.21 -5.77
N GLU A 104 10.15 -3.85 -5.33
CA GLU A 104 11.41 -3.95 -6.05
C GLU A 104 11.99 -5.36 -5.87
N GLU A 105 12.38 -6.00 -6.98
CA GLU A 105 13.06 -7.30 -6.96
C GLU A 105 12.35 -8.39 -6.11
N GLY A 106 11.01 -8.43 -6.14
CA GLY A 106 10.22 -9.40 -5.36
C GLY A 106 10.06 -9.05 -3.88
N ARG A 107 10.54 -7.88 -3.44
CA ARG A 107 10.34 -7.34 -2.09
C ARG A 107 9.30 -6.24 -2.10
N ILE A 108 8.61 -6.04 -0.97
CA ILE A 108 7.60 -5.00 -0.76
C ILE A 108 7.84 -4.27 0.56
N ARG A 109 7.63 -2.96 0.57
CA ARG A 109 7.60 -2.16 1.80
C ARG A 109 6.54 -1.08 1.76
N ALA A 110 6.18 -0.56 2.93
CA ALA A 110 5.50 0.73 2.99
C ALA A 110 6.52 1.87 2.79
N THR A 111 6.10 2.95 2.14
CA THR A 111 6.96 4.12 1.87
C THR A 111 6.92 5.14 3.01
N TYR A 112 5.95 5.05 3.92
CA TYR A 112 5.79 5.93 5.06
C TYR A 112 4.81 5.34 6.10
N GLY A 113 4.76 5.98 7.28
CA GLY A 113 3.74 5.72 8.29
C GLY A 113 4.06 4.57 9.27
N HIS A 114 5.33 4.20 9.38
CA HIS A 114 5.80 3.18 10.32
C HIS A 114 5.70 3.68 11.77
N THR A 115 5.30 2.79 12.66
CA THR A 115 5.41 2.95 14.13
C THR A 115 6.42 1.98 14.72
N ILE A 116 7.15 1.29 13.85
CA ILE A 116 8.26 0.39 14.14
C ILE A 116 9.55 1.06 13.64
N ASP A 117 10.68 0.62 14.16
CA ASP A 117 11.98 1.18 13.81
C ASP A 117 12.39 0.71 12.41
N VAL A 118 12.39 1.64 11.45
CA VAL A 118 12.85 1.43 10.07
C VAL A 118 13.57 2.68 9.57
N HIS A 119 14.65 2.47 8.83
CA HIS A 119 15.48 3.50 8.24
C HIS A 119 15.19 3.60 6.73
N LEU A 120 14.22 4.42 6.35
CA LEU A 120 13.89 4.64 4.94
C LEU A 120 15.02 5.37 4.21
N ASP A 121 15.34 4.89 3.02
CA ASP A 121 16.42 5.33 2.13
C ASP A 121 15.89 6.08 0.90
N HIS A 122 14.85 6.89 1.09
CA HIS A 122 14.24 7.67 0.01
C HIS A 122 15.20 8.74 -0.55
N PRO A 123 15.18 9.01 -1.86
CA PRO A 123 15.94 10.11 -2.43
C PRO A 123 15.44 11.46 -1.88
N THR A 124 16.38 12.36 -1.59
CA THR A 124 16.09 13.69 -1.01
C THR A 124 16.37 14.85 -1.97
N ASP A 125 16.85 14.56 -3.19
CA ASP A 125 17.34 15.56 -4.13
C ASP A 125 16.25 16.45 -4.74
N THR A 126 14.99 16.00 -4.74
CA THR A 126 13.87 16.67 -5.44
C THR A 126 12.75 17.12 -4.50
N VAL A 127 13.06 17.35 -3.22
CA VAL A 127 12.06 17.83 -2.26
C VAL A 127 11.71 19.30 -2.57
N PRO A 128 10.42 19.66 -2.72
CA PRO A 128 10.02 21.04 -2.93
C PRO A 128 10.43 21.96 -1.78
N GLU A 129 10.70 23.25 -2.07
CA GLU A 129 11.08 24.26 -1.06
C GLU A 129 10.01 24.43 0.03
N ARG A 130 8.73 24.15 -0.28
CA ARG A 130 7.60 24.28 0.64
C ARG A 130 6.76 23.02 0.64
N LEU A 131 6.47 22.52 1.84
CA LEU A 131 5.53 21.43 2.12
C LEU A 131 4.41 21.93 3.04
N TYR A 132 3.33 21.15 3.13
CA TYR A 132 2.17 21.49 3.95
C TYR A 132 1.89 20.36 4.94
N TYR A 133 1.59 20.74 6.19
CA TYR A 133 1.11 19.83 7.22
C TYR A 133 -0.32 20.23 7.61
N PRO A 134 -1.32 19.39 7.34
CA PRO A 134 -2.68 19.66 7.77
C PRO A 134 -2.80 19.46 9.29
N THR A 135 -3.46 20.41 9.96
CA THR A 135 -3.69 20.38 11.41
C THR A 135 -5.09 20.89 11.75
N THR A 136 -5.59 20.61 12.95
CA THR A 136 -6.85 21.16 13.44
C THR A 136 -6.65 22.52 14.11
N ALA A 137 -7.70 23.36 14.16
CA ALA A 137 -7.63 24.66 14.82
C ALA A 137 -7.22 24.57 16.31
N ALA A 138 -7.57 23.46 16.97
CA ALA A 138 -7.21 23.21 18.37
C ALA A 138 -5.71 22.91 18.57
N GLU A 139 -5.04 22.39 17.55
CA GLU A 139 -3.62 22.01 17.60
C GLU A 139 -2.68 23.15 17.18
N VAL A 140 -3.21 24.24 16.60
CA VAL A 140 -2.40 25.35 16.04
C VAL A 140 -1.52 26.00 17.10
N GLU A 141 -2.07 26.31 18.29
CA GLU A 141 -1.29 26.95 19.37
C GLU A 141 -0.13 26.04 19.81
N PHE A 142 -0.41 24.76 19.99
CA PHE A 142 0.61 23.77 20.37
C PHE A 142 1.72 23.66 19.32
N LEU A 143 1.36 23.59 18.04
CA LEU A 143 2.33 23.49 16.93
C LEU A 143 3.17 24.75 16.76
N PHE A 144 2.64 25.94 17.05
CA PHE A 144 3.43 27.17 17.03
C PHE A 144 4.46 27.23 18.16
N GLU A 145 4.13 26.68 19.33
CA GLU A 145 5.03 26.67 20.48
C GLU A 145 6.09 25.56 20.38
N ASN A 146 5.74 24.40 19.85
CA ASN A 146 6.57 23.18 19.94
C ASN A 146 7.15 22.71 18.60
N GLY A 147 6.66 23.24 17.47
CA GLY A 147 6.96 22.70 16.14
C GLY A 147 6.15 21.44 15.82
N LEU A 148 6.54 20.77 14.72
CA LEU A 148 6.03 19.46 14.32
C LEU A 148 6.80 18.32 15.00
#